data_AF-A0A2J5P925-F1
#
_entry.id   AF-A0A2J5P925-F1
#
_cell.length_a   1.000
_cell.length_b   1.000
_cell.length_c   1.000
_cell.angle_alpha   90.00
_cell.angle_beta   90.00
_cell.angle_gamma   90.00
#
_symmetry.space_group_name_H-M   'P 1'
#
loop_
_entity.id
_entity.type
_entity.pdbx_description
1 polymer ?
#
loop_
_entity_poly.entity_id
_entity_poly.type
_entity_poly.pdbx_seq_one_letter_code
_entity_poly.pdbx_strand_id
1 'polypeptide(L)'
;MKINKTTVAIMLLAIPASAWSASTTNSQKERDYIDTVLDDPLFSQSHMNLSFKNYWKYLKEEETEPKKVHNAWGQGVAVDYQSGYFADIIGFDATYYGAVKLGASDYFNSRGVLYN
;
A
#
# COMPACT_ATOMS: atom_id res chain seq x y z
N MET A 1 -21.19 -23.68 -9.19
CA MET A 1 -19.87 -23.29 -8.67
C MET A 1 -20.08 -22.15 -7.68
N LYS A 2 -19.89 -22.36 -6.36
CA LYS A 2 -20.09 -21.30 -5.35
C LYS A 2 -18.81 -20.46 -5.29
N ILE A 3 -18.86 -19.25 -5.83
CA ILE A 3 -17.73 -18.32 -5.80
C ILE A 3 -17.64 -17.75 -4.37
N ASN A 4 -16.52 -17.97 -3.72
CA ASN A 4 -16.29 -17.56 -2.33
C ASN A 4 -16.03 -16.04 -2.29
N LYS A 5 -16.55 -15.33 -1.28
CA LYS A 5 -16.50 -13.86 -1.22
C LYS A 5 -15.06 -13.31 -1.28
N THR A 6 -14.10 -14.08 -0.79
CA THR A 6 -12.67 -13.78 -0.82
C THR A 6 -12.07 -13.78 -2.23
N THR A 7 -12.57 -14.64 -3.12
CA THR A 7 -12.13 -14.71 -4.52
C THR A 7 -12.56 -13.48 -5.30
N VAL A 8 -13.73 -12.93 -4.99
CA VAL A 8 -14.25 -11.69 -5.62
C VAL A 8 -13.40 -10.48 -5.23
N ALA A 9 -12.98 -10.39 -3.95
CA ALA A 9 -12.13 -9.29 -3.47
C ALA A 9 -10.75 -9.25 -4.15
N ILE A 10 -10.14 -10.43 -4.39
CA ILE A 10 -8.84 -10.52 -5.08
C ILE A 10 -8.99 -10.18 -6.58
N MET A 11 -10.11 -10.57 -7.22
CA MET A 11 -10.40 -10.19 -8.60
C MET A 11 -10.63 -8.68 -8.77
N LEU A 12 -11.25 -8.02 -7.79
CA LEU A 12 -11.46 -6.56 -7.78
C LEU A 12 -10.14 -5.77 -7.68
N LEU A 13 -9.12 -6.32 -7.00
CA LEU A 13 -7.78 -5.71 -6.93
C LEU A 13 -6.93 -5.94 -8.19
N ALA A 14 -7.32 -6.87 -9.06
CA ALA A 14 -6.65 -7.18 -10.32
C ALA A 14 -7.20 -6.39 -11.51
N ILE A 15 -8.18 -5.50 -11.29
CA ILE A 15 -8.63 -4.57 -12.32
C ILE A 15 -7.52 -3.52 -12.49
N PRO A 16 -6.87 -3.42 -13.65
CA PRO A 16 -5.94 -2.33 -13.90
C PRO A 16 -6.71 -1.01 -13.71
N ALA A 17 -6.11 -0.06 -13.00
CA ALA A 17 -6.68 1.26 -12.71
C ALA A 17 -7.13 2.05 -13.96
N SER A 18 -6.85 1.55 -15.16
CA SER A 18 -7.35 2.06 -16.45
C SER A 18 -8.87 1.87 -16.67
N ALA A 19 -9.58 1.07 -15.86
CA ALA A 19 -11.04 0.94 -15.96
C ALA A 19 -11.83 2.08 -15.29
N TRP A 20 -11.17 2.98 -14.55
CA TRP A 20 -11.80 4.17 -13.93
C TRP A 20 -11.67 5.44 -14.78
N SER A 21 -11.56 5.29 -16.10
CA SER A 21 -11.70 6.41 -17.05
C SER A 21 -12.85 6.12 -18.02
N ALA A 22 -14.02 5.76 -17.48
CA ALA A 22 -15.26 5.75 -18.24
C ALA A 22 -15.93 7.12 -18.07
N SER A 23 -15.52 8.07 -18.91
CA SER A 23 -16.09 9.40 -19.00
C SER A 23 -17.57 9.32 -19.36
N THR A 24 -18.44 9.47 -18.35
CA THR A 24 -19.88 9.63 -18.55
C THR A 24 -20.18 11.10 -18.85
N THR A 25 -21.02 11.31 -19.85
CA THR A 25 -21.29 12.54 -20.59
C THR A 25 -22.05 13.61 -19.78
N ASN A 26 -21.46 14.13 -18.69
CA ASN A 26 -21.88 15.35 -17.98
C ASN A 26 -20.74 16.40 -17.90
N SER A 27 -19.80 16.33 -18.85
CA SER A 27 -18.37 16.49 -18.55
C SER A 27 -17.75 17.88 -18.60
N GLN A 28 -18.42 18.97 -18.96
CA GLN A 28 -17.72 20.28 -19.05
C GLN A 28 -17.64 21.00 -17.70
N LYS A 29 -18.79 21.31 -17.08
CA LYS A 29 -18.80 22.01 -15.78
C LYS A 29 -18.12 21.20 -14.66
N GLU A 30 -18.30 19.88 -14.65
CA GLU A 30 -17.70 19.00 -13.63
C GLU A 30 -16.18 18.86 -13.79
N ARG A 31 -15.66 18.86 -15.02
CA ARG A 31 -14.21 18.94 -15.26
C ARG A 31 -13.63 20.25 -14.77
N ASP A 32 -14.30 21.37 -15.02
CA ASP A 32 -13.85 22.70 -14.55
C ASP A 32 -13.74 22.74 -13.01
N TYR A 33 -14.67 22.09 -12.28
CA TYR A 33 -14.60 22.01 -10.81
C TYR A 33 -13.48 21.09 -10.30
N ILE A 34 -13.28 19.93 -10.95
CA ILE A 34 -12.20 19.01 -10.56
C ILE A 34 -10.83 19.63 -10.85
N ASP A 35 -10.66 20.28 -12.00
CA ASP A 35 -9.43 20.97 -12.37
C ASP A 35 -9.15 22.12 -11.38
N THR A 36 -10.17 22.91 -11.01
CA THR A 36 -10.03 23.97 -9.99
C THR A 36 -9.59 23.42 -8.64
N VAL A 37 -10.11 22.26 -8.21
CA VAL A 37 -9.72 21.63 -6.95
C VAL A 37 -8.30 21.07 -7.04
N LEU A 38 -7.93 20.45 -8.15
CA LEU A 38 -6.60 19.88 -8.34
C LEU A 38 -5.51 20.95 -8.52
N ASP A 39 -5.87 22.13 -9.02
CA ASP A 39 -4.98 23.29 -9.12
C ASP A 39 -4.69 23.95 -7.76
N ASP A 40 -5.56 23.78 -6.75
CA ASP A 40 -5.33 24.30 -5.40
C ASP A 40 -3.98 23.79 -4.85
N PRO A 41 -3.11 24.65 -4.28
CA PRO A 41 -1.81 24.25 -3.76
C PRO A 41 -1.84 23.07 -2.80
N LEU A 42 -2.93 22.89 -2.05
CA LEU A 42 -3.15 21.73 -1.19
C LEU A 42 -2.99 20.40 -1.95
N PHE A 43 -3.40 20.35 -3.22
CA PHE A 43 -3.35 19.17 -4.08
C PHE A 43 -2.27 19.27 -5.16
N SER A 44 -2.12 20.41 -5.85
CA SER A 44 -1.15 20.58 -6.94
C SER A 44 0.31 20.48 -6.48
N GLN A 45 0.58 20.76 -5.20
CA GLN A 45 1.89 20.63 -4.58
C GLN A 45 1.99 19.42 -3.64
N SER A 46 1.03 18.51 -3.69
CA SER A 46 1.08 17.29 -2.89
C SER A 46 2.12 16.30 -3.43
N HIS A 47 2.70 15.51 -2.52
CA HIS A 47 3.66 14.46 -2.83
C HIS A 47 3.17 13.14 -2.26
N MET A 48 3.21 12.09 -3.08
CA MET A 48 2.91 10.73 -2.66
C MET A 48 4.05 9.79 -3.02
N ASN A 49 4.51 9.02 -2.04
CA ASN A 49 5.44 7.92 -2.25
C ASN A 49 4.74 6.59 -1.98
N LEU A 50 4.77 5.71 -2.98
CA LEU A 50 4.20 4.37 -2.91
C LEU A 50 5.34 3.34 -2.99
N SER A 51 5.51 2.57 -1.92
CA SER A 51 6.58 1.58 -1.82
C SER A 51 6.02 0.17 -1.69
N PHE A 52 6.56 -0.76 -2.48
CA PHE A 52 6.26 -2.19 -2.39
C PHE A 52 7.53 -2.94 -2.01
N LYS A 53 7.49 -3.69 -0.92
CA LYS A 53 8.64 -4.45 -0.41
C LYS A 53 8.34 -5.93 -0.37
N ASN A 54 8.86 -6.69 -1.34
CA ASN A 54 8.91 -8.14 -1.22
C ASN A 54 10.20 -8.53 -0.48
N TYR A 55 10.09 -9.28 0.60
CA TYR A 55 11.25 -9.60 1.43
C TYR A 55 11.22 -11.05 1.91
N TRP A 56 12.31 -11.77 1.64
CA TRP A 56 12.58 -13.11 2.14
C TRP A 56 13.74 -13.05 3.12
N LYS A 57 13.53 -13.51 4.35
CA LYS A 57 14.53 -13.60 5.41
C LYS A 57 14.83 -15.06 5.73
N TYR A 58 16.12 -15.36 5.83
CA TYR A 58 16.62 -16.68 6.17
C TYR A 58 17.65 -16.54 7.29
N LEU A 59 17.42 -17.23 8.40
CA LEU A 59 18.30 -17.22 9.57
C LEU A 59 18.61 -18.67 9.95
N LYS A 60 19.90 -18.99 10.12
CA LYS A 60 20.35 -20.24 10.73
C LYS A 60 20.87 -19.93 12.13
N GLU A 61 20.35 -20.61 13.14
CA GLU A 61 20.94 -20.59 14.48
C GLU A 61 21.97 -21.72 14.55
N GLU A 62 23.26 -21.37 14.50
CA GLU A 62 24.35 -22.36 14.55
C GLU A 62 24.88 -22.58 15.98
N GLU A 63 24.57 -21.67 16.92
CA GLU A 63 25.11 -21.67 18.30
C GLU A 63 24.19 -22.29 19.38
N THR A 64 22.99 -22.74 19.02
CA THR A 64 22.07 -23.38 19.98
C THR A 64 21.68 -24.79 19.52
N GLU A 65 21.77 -25.77 20.40
CA GLU A 65 21.22 -27.11 20.18
C GLU A 65 19.76 -27.15 20.68
N PRO A 66 18.78 -27.54 19.85
CA PRO A 66 18.87 -28.02 18.46
C PRO A 66 18.95 -26.89 17.42
N LYS A 67 19.70 -27.12 16.33
CA LYS A 67 19.85 -26.20 15.19
C LYS A 67 18.48 -25.87 14.59
N LYS A 68 18.03 -24.62 14.72
CA LYS A 68 16.77 -24.15 14.13
C LYS A 68 17.05 -23.27 12.91
N VAL A 69 16.36 -23.61 11.82
CA VAL A 69 16.33 -22.81 10.60
C VAL A 69 15.02 -22.04 10.57
N HIS A 70 15.13 -20.72 10.52
CA HIS A 70 13.99 -19.82 10.52
C HIS A 70 13.88 -19.14 9.16
N ASN A 71 12.73 -19.28 8.51
CA ASN A 71 12.43 -18.59 7.26
C ASN A 71 11.17 -17.73 7.42
N ALA A 72 11.16 -16.61 6.71
CA ALA A 72 9.97 -15.79 6.59
C ALA A 72 9.97 -15.07 5.25
N TRP A 73 8.81 -15.04 4.63
CA TRP A 73 8.54 -14.36 3.38
C TRP A 73 7.33 -13.47 3.58
N GLY A 74 7.48 -12.20 3.21
CA GLY A 74 6.43 -11.21 3.34
C GLY A 74 6.40 -10.25 2.17
N GLN A 75 5.23 -9.67 1.96
CA GLN A 75 5.00 -8.57 1.05
C GLN A 75 4.49 -7.38 1.85
N GLY A 76 5.21 -6.27 1.79
CA GLY A 76 4.83 -4.99 2.35
C GLY A 76 4.35 -4.01 1.29
N VAL A 77 3.47 -3.11 1.69
CA VAL A 77 3.09 -1.88 0.99
C VAL A 77 3.18 -0.71 1.96
N ALA A 78 3.73 0.40 1.52
CA ALA A 78 3.76 1.64 2.28
C ALA A 78 3.27 2.79 1.40
N VAL A 79 2.50 3.68 1.99
CA VAL A 79 2.03 4.91 1.37
C VAL A 79 2.41 6.05 2.29
N ASP A 80 3.23 6.96 1.79
CA ASP A 80 3.54 8.22 2.45
C ASP A 80 2.95 9.34 1.61
N TYR A 81 2.04 10.11 2.20
CA TYR A 81 1.38 11.23 1.54
C TYR A 81 1.64 12.52 2.32
N GLN A 82 2.01 13.55 1.60
CA GLN A 82 2.23 14.89 2.11
C GLN A 82 1.40 15.86 1.26
N SER A 83 0.49 16.60 1.88
CA SER A 83 -0.26 17.64 1.17
C SER A 83 0.61 18.88 0.92
N GLY A 84 0.21 19.72 -0.03
CA GLY A 84 0.67 21.11 -0.04
C GLY A 84 0.03 21.91 1.09
N TYR A 85 0.22 23.23 1.10
CA TYR A 85 -0.39 24.12 2.08
C TYR A 85 -1.69 24.71 1.54
N PHE A 86 -2.79 24.53 2.26
CA PHE A 86 -4.01 25.27 2.03
C PHE A 86 -3.85 26.72 2.50
N ALA A 87 -4.08 27.66 1.58
CA ALA A 87 -3.99 29.11 1.81
C ALA A 87 -2.67 29.55 2.47
N ASP A 88 -1.56 28.84 2.20
CA ASP A 88 -0.24 29.05 2.82
C ASP A 88 -0.22 28.93 4.37
N ILE A 89 -1.25 28.32 4.98
CA ILE A 89 -1.42 28.28 6.44
C ILE A 89 -1.32 26.86 7.00
N ILE A 90 -1.98 25.87 6.38
CA ILE A 90 -2.08 24.52 6.95
C ILE A 90 -1.93 23.43 5.90
N GLY A 91 -1.15 22.41 6.23
CA GLY A 91 -1.03 21.16 5.49
C GLY A 91 -1.15 19.96 6.43
N PHE A 92 -1.20 18.76 5.87
CA PHE A 92 -1.24 17.52 6.62
C PHE A 92 -0.45 16.42 5.93
N ASP A 93 0.05 15.50 6.77
CA ASP A 93 0.78 14.32 6.33
C ASP A 93 0.03 13.06 6.79
N ALA A 94 0.07 12.02 5.97
CA ALA A 94 -0.51 10.73 6.27
C ALA A 94 0.43 9.61 5.82
N THR A 95 0.82 8.74 6.75
CA THR A 95 1.61 7.55 6.48
C THR A 95 0.80 6.30 6.83
N TYR A 96 0.81 5.33 5.91
CA TYR A 96 0.22 4.02 6.10
C TYR A 96 1.21 2.92 5.71
N TYR A 97 1.36 1.92 6.58
CA TYR A 97 2.17 0.74 6.32
C TYR A 97 1.33 -0.51 6.56
N GLY A 98 1.36 -1.42 5.58
CA GLY A 98 0.73 -2.73 5.68
C GLY A 98 1.68 -3.82 5.20
N ALA A 99 1.67 -4.97 5.87
CA ALA A 99 2.46 -6.11 5.45
C ALA A 99 1.69 -7.42 5.65
N VAL A 100 1.86 -8.32 4.69
CA VAL A 100 1.25 -9.65 4.68
C VAL A 100 2.33 -10.71 4.67
N LYS A 101 2.21 -11.69 5.58
CA LYS A 101 3.07 -12.87 5.60
C LYS A 101 2.62 -13.84 4.52
N LEU A 102 3.53 -14.21 3.62
CA LEU A 102 3.30 -15.20 2.57
C LEU A 102 3.74 -16.61 3.02
N GLY A 103 4.78 -16.69 3.86
CA GLY A 103 5.20 -17.95 4.49
C GLY A 103 6.14 -17.69 5.66
N ALA A 104 6.09 -18.53 6.70
CA ALA A 104 7.12 -18.52 7.74
C ALA A 104 7.20 -19.86 8.45
N SER A 105 8.39 -20.20 8.94
CA SER A 105 8.63 -21.35 9.81
C SER A 105 7.87 -21.21 11.13
N ASP A 106 7.48 -22.34 11.74
CA ASP A 106 6.99 -22.37 13.11
C ASP A 106 8.00 -21.66 14.03
N TYR A 107 7.51 -20.77 14.90
CA TYR A 107 8.31 -19.94 15.82
C TYR A 107 9.04 -18.72 15.22
N PHE A 108 8.75 -18.28 13.99
CA PHE A 108 9.25 -17.00 13.47
C PHE A 108 8.62 -15.76 14.14
N ASN A 109 7.56 -15.95 14.94
CA ASN A 109 6.65 -14.90 15.43
C ASN A 109 7.28 -13.89 16.42
N SER A 110 8.57 -13.97 16.74
CA SER A 110 9.27 -13.02 17.61
C SER A 110 10.38 -12.20 16.94
N ARG A 111 10.64 -12.36 15.63
CA ARG A 111 11.89 -11.85 15.00
C ARG A 111 11.75 -10.85 13.85
N GLY A 112 10.76 -9.97 13.94
CA GLY A 112 10.75 -8.68 13.23
C GLY A 112 11.01 -8.79 11.73
N VAL A 113 10.07 -9.40 11.00
CA VAL A 113 10.03 -9.28 9.53
C VAL A 113 9.01 -8.24 9.06
N LEU A 114 8.18 -7.73 9.99
CA LEU A 114 7.05 -6.86 9.69
C LEU A 114 7.19 -5.45 10.28
N TYR A 115 8.31 -5.11 10.89
CA TYR A 115 8.56 -3.78 11.43
C TYR A 115 9.78 -3.18 10.74
N ASN A 116 9.59 -1.96 10.23
CA ASN A 116 10.63 -1.07 9.70
C ASN A 116 11.13 -0.21 10.86
#